data_AF-A0A5B8M3F1-F1
#
_entry.id   AF-A0A5B8M3F1-F1
#
_cell.length_a   1.000
_cell.length_b   1.000
_cell.length_c   1.000
_cell.angle_alpha   90.00
_cell.angle_beta   90.00
_cell.angle_gamma   90.00
#
_symmetry.space_group_name_H-M   'P 1'
#
loop_
_entity.id
_entity.type
_entity.pdbx_description
1 polymer ?
#
loop_
_entity_poly.entity_id
_entity_poly.type
_entity_poly.pdbx_seq_one_letter_code
_entity_poly.pdbx_strand_id
1 'polypeptide(L)'
;MATVNGSAAIAWMRAHGTNTPGDCLNTVWQAYGSHDSIGPHAGQYPDAIDGWNYATDKHAGDEQPPAGVPVYFGVSPTRTDADRAAGDVCISLGGGQLIATDAAGNGRIGITTITQRAAQTARPYLGWTGDFLGYTVTYTPTTNTTTTKGTDMLIGIKGKAGARRGGSYYVNGGVAHFIGAGIPAGVPTYTDEGEIAALQHVISGLA
;
A
#
# COMPACT_ATOMS: atom_id res chain seq x y z
N MET A 1 -15.17 -2.58 19.46
CA MET A 1 -13.73 -2.86 19.32
C MET A 1 -13.01 -1.52 19.38
N ALA A 2 -11.90 -1.41 20.09
CA ALA A 2 -11.14 -0.16 20.13
C ALA A 2 -10.44 0.08 18.78
N THR A 3 -10.20 1.34 18.43
CA THR A 3 -9.72 1.75 17.11
C THR A 3 -8.36 2.43 17.17
N VAL A 4 -7.52 2.20 16.17
CA VAL A 4 -6.21 2.84 16.00
C VAL A 4 -6.15 3.64 14.71
N ASN A 5 -5.37 4.71 14.68
CA ASN A 5 -5.37 5.66 13.58
C ASN A 5 -4.21 5.41 12.60
N GLY A 6 -4.51 4.88 11.41
CA GLY A 6 -3.52 4.60 10.37
C GLY A 6 -2.82 5.85 9.82
N SER A 7 -3.53 6.97 9.69
CA SER A 7 -2.91 8.23 9.24
C SER A 7 -1.92 8.79 10.27
N ALA A 8 -2.23 8.65 11.56
CA ALA A 8 -1.33 9.03 12.64
C ALA A 8 -0.09 8.13 12.67
N ALA A 9 -0.26 6.83 12.40
CA ALA A 9 0.84 5.88 12.32
C ALA A 9 1.82 6.20 11.18
N ILE A 10 1.31 6.57 10.00
CA ILE A 10 2.17 7.06 8.90
C ILE A 10 2.92 8.32 9.32
N ALA A 11 2.23 9.30 9.91
CA ALA A 11 2.83 10.56 10.34
C ALA A 11 3.95 10.31 11.37
N TRP A 12 3.72 9.40 12.31
CA TRP A 12 4.71 8.98 13.30
C TRP A 12 5.93 8.36 12.65
N MET A 13 5.75 7.38 11.74
CA MET A 13 6.88 6.73 11.05
C MET A 13 7.73 7.72 10.26
N ARG A 14 7.10 8.71 9.62
CA ARG A 14 7.80 9.79 8.90
C ARG A 14 8.60 10.70 9.83
N ALA A 15 8.08 10.98 11.02
CA ALA A 15 8.74 11.83 12.00
C ALA A 15 9.85 11.11 12.77
N HIS A 16 9.70 9.80 13.03
CA HIS A 16 10.61 9.04 13.89
C HIS A 16 11.95 8.72 13.21
N GLY A 17 11.95 8.36 11.93
CA GLY A 17 13.13 8.28 11.06
C GLY A 17 14.14 7.14 11.34
N THR A 18 14.22 6.63 12.57
CA THR A 18 15.13 5.52 12.96
C THR A 18 14.39 4.43 13.71
N ASN A 19 14.96 3.23 13.78
CA ASN A 19 14.42 2.10 14.52
C ASN A 19 15.53 1.24 15.10
N THR A 20 15.21 0.41 16.10
CA THR A 20 16.07 -0.73 16.44
C THR A 20 16.03 -1.73 15.27
N PRO A 21 17.18 -2.19 14.75
CA PRO A 21 17.20 -3.18 13.68
C PRO A 21 16.43 -4.45 14.06
N GLY A 22 15.63 -4.98 13.13
CA GLY A 22 14.85 -6.22 13.34
C GLY A 22 13.54 -6.04 14.11
N ASP A 23 13.30 -4.88 14.73
CA ASP A 23 12.12 -4.59 15.56
C ASP A 23 10.94 -4.03 14.76
N CYS A 24 10.62 -4.65 13.61
CA CYS A 24 9.54 -4.17 12.72
C CYS A 24 8.19 -4.09 13.44
N LEU A 25 7.80 -5.15 14.16
CA LEU A 25 6.53 -5.21 14.88
C LEU A 25 6.45 -4.18 16.01
N ASN A 26 7.51 -4.06 16.80
CA ASN A 26 7.59 -3.10 17.90
C ASN A 26 7.50 -1.65 17.39
N THR A 27 8.17 -1.34 16.29
CA THR A 27 8.14 0.01 15.69
C THR A 27 6.76 0.34 15.11
N VAL A 28 6.13 -0.60 14.38
CA VAL A 28 4.77 -0.41 13.84
C VAL A 28 3.76 -0.26 14.97
N TRP A 29 3.91 -1.00 16.06
CA TRP A 29 3.11 -0.80 17.26
C TRP A 29 3.27 0.61 17.82
N GLN A 30 4.50 1.09 18.03
CA GLN A 30 4.71 2.47 18.52
C GLN A 30 4.06 3.52 17.61
N ALA A 31 4.10 3.29 16.29
CA ALA A 31 3.45 4.17 15.32
C ALA A 31 1.92 4.27 15.52
N TYR A 32 1.24 3.17 15.84
CA TYR A 32 -0.21 3.19 16.12
C TYR A 32 -0.59 3.81 17.48
N GLY A 33 0.37 4.19 18.32
CA GLY A 33 0.15 5.11 19.45
C GLY A 33 0.67 4.68 20.83
N SER A 34 1.40 3.55 20.95
CA SER A 34 1.89 2.88 22.20
C SER A 34 1.06 1.70 22.75
N HIS A 35 1.58 0.99 23.77
CA HIS A 35 0.94 -0.17 24.44
C HIS A 35 -0.46 0.20 24.89
N ASP A 36 -0.63 1.41 25.41
CA ASP A 36 -1.87 1.89 26.01
C ASP A 36 -2.98 2.09 24.96
N SER A 37 -2.63 2.41 23.71
CA SER A 37 -3.58 2.66 22.62
C SER A 37 -3.93 1.42 21.79
N ILE A 38 -3.06 0.41 21.75
CA ILE A 38 -3.36 -0.93 21.19
C ILE A 38 -3.59 -1.98 22.31
N GLY A 39 -3.89 -1.49 23.53
CA GLY A 39 -4.23 -2.19 24.77
C GLY A 39 -3.50 -3.51 25.07
N PRO A 40 -4.12 -4.44 25.82
CA PRO A 40 -3.38 -5.47 26.55
C PRO A 40 -2.60 -6.44 25.66
N HIS A 41 -2.97 -6.57 24.39
CA HIS A 41 -2.35 -7.48 23.40
C HIS A 41 -1.08 -6.94 22.76
N ALA A 42 -0.80 -5.67 22.97
CA ALA A 42 0.44 -5.05 22.59
C ALA A 42 1.62 -5.81 23.25
N GLY A 43 2.71 -6.06 22.53
CA GLY A 43 3.85 -6.85 23.03
C GLY A 43 3.57 -8.32 23.39
N GLN A 44 2.34 -8.84 23.20
CA GLN A 44 2.03 -10.26 23.39
C GLN A 44 2.46 -11.12 22.21
N TYR A 45 2.67 -10.50 21.04
CA TYR A 45 3.11 -11.17 19.83
C TYR A 45 4.62 -10.97 19.70
N PRO A 46 5.43 -12.04 19.81
CA PRO A 46 6.88 -11.94 19.66
C PRO A 46 7.26 -11.60 18.23
N ASP A 47 6.45 -12.05 17.26
CA ASP A 47 6.79 -12.01 15.84
C ASP A 47 5.68 -11.37 14.98
N ALA A 48 6.07 -10.71 13.90
CA ALA A 48 5.14 -10.09 12.95
C ALA A 48 4.18 -11.12 12.32
N ILE A 49 4.64 -12.36 12.12
CA ILE A 49 3.80 -13.45 11.60
C ILE A 49 2.64 -13.80 12.54
N ASP A 50 2.82 -13.64 13.85
CA ASP A 50 1.75 -13.90 14.82
C ASP A 50 0.68 -12.82 14.74
N GLY A 51 1.07 -11.57 14.50
CA GLY A 51 0.14 -10.48 14.21
C GLY A 51 -0.74 -10.77 12.99
N TRP A 52 -0.15 -11.28 11.90
CA TRP A 52 -0.91 -11.77 10.76
C TRP A 52 -1.84 -12.91 11.17
N ASN A 53 -1.33 -13.96 11.81
CA ASN A 53 -2.13 -15.13 12.16
C ASN A 53 -3.34 -14.76 13.03
N TYR A 54 -3.17 -13.83 13.97
CA TYR A 54 -4.21 -13.34 14.85
C TYR A 54 -5.27 -12.47 14.16
N ALA A 55 -4.88 -11.70 13.14
CA ALA A 55 -5.78 -10.75 12.48
C ALA A 55 -7.07 -11.39 11.98
N THR A 56 -8.17 -10.67 12.09
CA THR A 56 -9.52 -11.17 11.73
C THR A 56 -9.99 -10.67 10.37
N ASP A 57 -9.54 -9.50 9.95
CA ASP A 57 -9.90 -8.84 8.71
C ASP A 57 -8.74 -8.89 7.71
N LYS A 58 -8.47 -10.09 7.17
CA LYS A 58 -7.34 -10.36 6.27
C LYS A 58 -7.72 -10.16 4.81
N HIS A 59 -6.90 -9.39 4.10
CA HIS A 59 -6.94 -9.22 2.65
C HIS A 59 -5.73 -9.90 2.01
N ALA A 60 -5.77 -11.23 1.98
CA ALA A 60 -4.66 -12.05 1.52
C ALA A 60 -4.38 -11.86 0.02
N GLY A 61 -3.11 -11.60 -0.33
CA GLY A 61 -2.64 -11.42 -1.70
C GLY A 61 -3.06 -10.10 -2.38
N ASP A 62 -3.83 -9.24 -1.71
CA ASP A 62 -4.25 -7.96 -2.27
C ASP A 62 -3.10 -6.94 -2.26
N GLU A 63 -2.55 -6.63 -3.44
CA GLU A 63 -1.44 -5.70 -3.60
C GLU A 63 -1.86 -4.21 -3.62
N GLN A 64 -3.13 -3.90 -3.31
CA GLN A 64 -3.64 -2.52 -3.23
C GLN A 64 -4.07 -2.13 -1.80
N PRO A 65 -3.18 -2.24 -0.79
CA PRO A 65 -3.53 -1.90 0.58
C PRO A 65 -3.86 -0.40 0.73
N PRO A 66 -4.98 -0.03 1.37
CA PRO A 66 -5.28 1.35 1.69
C PRO A 66 -4.20 2.03 2.52
N ALA A 67 -4.06 3.36 2.40
CA ALA A 67 -3.07 4.07 3.21
C ALA A 67 -3.40 3.96 4.71
N GLY A 68 -2.43 3.51 5.50
CA GLY A 68 -2.51 3.44 6.95
C GLY A 68 -2.83 2.05 7.51
N VAL A 69 -3.07 1.05 6.66
CA VAL A 69 -3.24 -0.35 7.12
C VAL A 69 -1.88 -1.04 7.30
N PRO A 70 -1.77 -2.01 8.23
CA PRO A 70 -0.60 -2.88 8.31
C PRO A 70 -0.53 -3.83 7.11
N VAL A 71 0.70 -4.06 6.65
CA VAL A 71 1.04 -4.91 5.50
C VAL A 71 2.02 -5.97 6.00
N TYR A 72 1.70 -7.24 5.76
CA TYR A 72 2.45 -8.37 6.33
C TYR A 72 3.20 -9.18 5.28
N PHE A 73 4.36 -9.68 5.70
CA PHE A 73 5.18 -10.63 4.96
C PHE A 73 5.46 -11.87 5.82
N GLY A 74 5.55 -13.01 5.15
CA GLY A 74 5.63 -14.32 5.79
C GLY A 74 7.02 -14.71 6.27
N VAL A 75 7.11 -15.96 6.72
CA VAL A 75 8.39 -16.58 7.03
C VAL A 75 9.26 -16.65 5.78
N SER A 76 10.56 -16.39 5.94
CA SER A 76 11.47 -16.48 4.80
C SER A 76 11.81 -17.94 4.53
N PRO A 77 11.68 -18.42 3.27
CA PRO A 77 12.09 -19.77 2.91
C PRO A 77 13.61 -19.93 2.74
N THR A 78 14.35 -18.82 2.66
CA THR A 78 15.78 -18.82 2.28
C THR A 78 16.70 -18.24 3.34
N ARG A 79 16.19 -17.49 4.31
CA ARG A 79 17.00 -16.98 5.43
C ARG A 79 17.47 -18.11 6.35
N THR A 80 18.68 -17.94 6.88
CA THR A 80 19.34 -18.88 7.79
C THR A 80 19.60 -18.30 9.18
N ASP A 81 19.33 -17.01 9.39
CA ASP A 81 19.42 -16.34 10.68
C ASP A 81 18.27 -16.72 11.64
N ALA A 82 18.42 -16.34 12.91
CA ALA A 82 17.45 -16.63 13.97
C ALA A 82 16.05 -16.09 13.66
N ASP A 83 15.96 -14.96 12.95
CA ASP A 83 14.71 -14.27 12.68
C ASP A 83 13.98 -14.83 11.46
N ARG A 84 14.47 -15.90 10.80
CA ARG A 84 13.87 -16.42 9.57
C ARG A 84 12.35 -16.68 9.67
N ALA A 85 11.87 -17.05 10.85
CA ALA A 85 10.47 -17.35 11.13
C ALA A 85 9.62 -16.15 11.58
N ALA A 86 10.21 -14.99 11.84
CA ALA A 86 9.52 -13.86 12.48
C ALA A 86 8.46 -13.15 11.60
N GLY A 87 8.56 -13.29 10.27
CA GLY A 87 7.80 -12.45 9.35
C GLY A 87 8.33 -11.02 9.29
N ASP A 88 7.58 -10.12 8.66
CA ASP A 88 7.83 -8.68 8.65
C ASP A 88 6.50 -7.93 8.53
N VAL A 89 6.43 -6.74 9.11
CA VAL A 89 5.24 -5.88 9.06
C VAL A 89 5.63 -4.44 8.77
N CYS A 90 4.85 -3.80 7.91
CA CYS A 90 5.03 -2.43 7.45
C CYS A 90 3.69 -1.67 7.52
N ILE A 91 3.70 -0.36 7.28
CA ILE A 91 2.47 0.42 7.12
C ILE A 91 2.33 0.84 5.66
N SER A 92 1.15 0.61 5.08
CA SER A 92 0.85 1.03 3.71
C SER A 92 0.77 2.56 3.60
N LEU A 93 1.32 3.10 2.52
CA LEU A 93 1.10 4.49 2.09
C LEU A 93 0.04 4.59 0.99
N GLY A 94 -0.57 3.48 0.59
CA GLY A 94 -1.44 3.36 -0.58
C GLY A 94 -0.64 3.08 -1.87
N GLY A 95 -1.32 2.62 -2.92
CA GLY A 95 -0.73 2.46 -4.26
C GLY A 95 0.46 1.50 -4.33
N GLY A 96 0.51 0.49 -3.46
CA GLY A 96 1.60 -0.48 -3.38
C GLY A 96 2.90 0.05 -2.73
N GLN A 97 2.86 1.25 -2.17
CA GLN A 97 3.98 1.84 -1.42
C GLN A 97 3.84 1.57 0.07
N LEU A 98 4.99 1.42 0.74
CA LEU A 98 5.10 1.09 2.16
C LEU A 98 6.05 2.07 2.84
N ILE A 99 5.78 2.37 4.11
CA ILE A 99 6.79 2.88 5.04
C ILE A 99 7.19 1.75 5.98
N ALA A 100 8.49 1.48 6.06
CA ALA A 100 9.03 0.29 6.69
C ALA A 100 10.33 0.58 7.45
N THR A 101 10.55 -0.15 8.53
CA THR A 101 11.82 -0.17 9.25
C THR A 101 12.91 -0.79 8.40
N ASP A 102 14.14 -0.32 8.54
CA ASP A 102 15.32 -0.81 7.81
C ASP A 102 15.26 -0.68 6.27
N ALA A 103 14.22 -0.03 5.71
CA ALA A 103 14.07 0.15 4.27
C ALA A 103 15.06 1.16 3.69
N ALA A 104 15.52 2.13 4.50
CA ALA A 104 16.56 3.09 4.13
C ALA A 104 17.97 2.67 4.59
N GLY A 105 18.15 1.39 4.94
CA GLY A 105 19.35 0.85 5.56
C GLY A 105 19.15 0.52 7.04
N ASN A 106 20.11 -0.21 7.62
CA ASN A 106 20.00 -0.76 8.98
C ASN A 106 19.69 0.33 10.02
N GLY A 107 18.60 0.16 10.77
CA GLY A 107 18.09 1.07 11.80
C GLY A 107 17.43 2.34 11.27
N ARG A 108 17.04 2.39 9.98
CA ARG A 108 16.45 3.58 9.35
C ARG A 108 15.12 3.28 8.70
N ILE A 109 14.11 4.06 9.07
CA ILE A 109 12.80 4.02 8.44
C ILE A 109 12.90 4.61 7.04
N GLY A 110 12.29 3.92 6.07
CA GLY A 110 12.30 4.32 4.67
C GLY A 110 11.01 4.01 3.95
N ILE A 111 10.86 4.58 2.76
CA ILE A 111 9.77 4.28 1.84
C ILE A 111 10.26 3.25 0.83
N THR A 112 9.44 2.24 0.56
CA THR A 112 9.72 1.19 -0.43
C THR A 112 8.41 0.71 -1.08
N THR A 113 8.48 -0.28 -1.95
CA THR A 113 7.31 -0.97 -2.52
C THR A 113 7.15 -2.36 -1.92
N ILE A 114 5.96 -2.95 -2.06
CA ILE A 114 5.71 -4.35 -1.65
C ILE A 114 6.73 -5.30 -2.29
N THR A 115 6.96 -5.19 -3.60
CA THR A 115 7.92 -6.03 -4.34
C THR A 115 9.36 -5.85 -3.85
N GLN A 116 9.78 -4.59 -3.66
CA GLN A 116 11.13 -4.29 -3.18
C GLN A 116 11.33 -4.83 -1.75
N ARG A 117 10.33 -4.68 -0.89
CA ARG A 117 10.41 -5.16 0.50
C ARG A 117 10.47 -6.68 0.57
N ALA A 118 9.63 -7.38 -0.20
CA ALA A 118 9.67 -8.84 -0.29
C ALA A 118 11.06 -9.35 -0.71
N ALA A 119 11.67 -8.69 -1.71
CA ALA A 119 13.02 -9.01 -2.16
C ALA A 119 14.08 -8.67 -1.10
N GLN A 120 14.00 -7.50 -0.47
CA GLN A 120 14.94 -7.03 0.54
C GLN A 120 15.00 -7.97 1.76
N THR A 121 13.83 -8.40 2.24
CA THR A 121 13.73 -9.25 3.44
C THR A 121 13.77 -10.74 3.11
N ALA A 122 13.71 -11.11 1.83
CA ALA A 122 13.50 -12.47 1.36
C ALA A 122 12.25 -13.14 1.97
N ARG A 123 11.18 -12.36 2.19
CA ARG A 123 9.91 -12.83 2.77
C ARG A 123 8.78 -12.67 1.75
N PRO A 124 7.91 -13.68 1.61
CA PRO A 124 6.78 -13.59 0.68
C PRO A 124 5.74 -12.60 1.20
N TYR A 125 5.15 -11.82 0.30
CA TYR A 125 4.02 -10.96 0.65
C TYR A 125 2.80 -11.82 1.04
N LEU A 126 2.12 -11.46 2.14
CA LEU A 126 0.93 -12.16 2.60
C LEU A 126 -0.36 -11.41 2.26
N GLY A 127 -0.36 -10.09 2.45
CA GLY A 127 -1.58 -9.28 2.36
C GLY A 127 -1.53 -8.09 3.31
N TRP A 128 -2.68 -7.46 3.47
CA TRP A 128 -2.90 -6.43 4.47
C TRP A 128 -4.08 -6.79 5.38
N THR A 129 -4.22 -6.08 6.49
CA THR A 129 -5.33 -6.33 7.42
C THR A 129 -6.04 -5.03 7.79
N GLY A 130 -7.37 -5.08 7.90
CA GLY A 130 -8.18 -3.95 8.37
C GLY A 130 -8.14 -3.77 9.90
N ASP A 131 -7.54 -4.73 10.61
CA ASP A 131 -7.23 -4.66 12.03
C ASP A 131 -5.72 -4.79 12.28
N PHE A 132 -5.27 -4.30 13.43
CA PHE A 132 -3.90 -4.48 13.91
C PHE A 132 -3.96 -4.96 15.37
N LEU A 133 -3.51 -6.20 15.60
CA LEU A 133 -3.42 -6.82 16.92
C LEU A 133 -4.75 -6.77 17.73
N GLY A 134 -5.89 -6.87 17.03
CA GLY A 134 -7.24 -6.86 17.64
C GLY A 134 -7.91 -5.49 17.70
N TYR A 135 -7.31 -4.48 17.08
CA TYR A 135 -7.84 -3.12 17.00
C TYR A 135 -8.21 -2.80 15.56
N THR A 136 -9.43 -2.36 15.33
CA THR A 136 -9.83 -1.89 14.00
C THR A 136 -8.97 -0.69 13.63
N VAL A 137 -8.36 -0.73 12.45
CA VAL A 137 -7.60 0.40 11.92
C VAL A 137 -8.58 1.35 11.27
N THR A 138 -8.58 2.61 11.68
CA THR A 138 -9.24 3.67 10.91
C THR A 138 -8.27 4.12 9.83
N TYR A 139 -8.61 3.83 8.59
CA TYR A 139 -7.89 4.24 7.39
C TYR A 139 -8.88 4.82 6.39
N THR A 140 -8.39 5.65 5.48
CA THR A 140 -9.19 6.05 4.32
C THR A 140 -9.13 4.90 3.33
N PRO A 141 -10.25 4.20 3.05
CA PRO A 141 -10.25 3.16 2.03
C PRO A 141 -9.76 3.80 0.75
N THR A 142 -8.86 3.14 0.03
CA THR A 142 -8.66 3.46 -1.37
C THR A 142 -9.92 2.98 -2.07
N THR A 143 -10.97 3.80 -2.06
CA THR A 143 -12.09 3.58 -2.95
C THR A 143 -11.50 3.71 -4.35
N ASN A 144 -11.34 2.58 -5.03
CA ASN A 144 -11.39 2.54 -6.48
C ASN A 144 -12.81 2.98 -6.85
N THR A 145 -13.04 4.28 -6.74
CA THR A 145 -14.28 4.93 -7.06
C THR A 145 -14.37 4.89 -8.58
N THR A 146 -14.92 3.81 -9.12
CA THR A 146 -15.64 3.88 -10.39
C THR A 146 -16.93 4.65 -10.14
N THR A 147 -16.85 5.90 -9.72
CA THR A 147 -17.97 6.83 -9.72
C THR A 147 -17.70 7.82 -10.82
N THR A 148 -18.48 7.64 -11.87
CA THR A 148 -18.74 8.56 -12.95
C THR A 148 -19.20 9.89 -12.36
N LYS A 149 -18.26 10.73 -11.93
CA LYS A 149 -18.47 12.16 -11.71
C LYS A 149 -17.14 12.91 -11.91
N GLY A 150 -16.85 13.15 -13.19
CA GLY A 150 -16.21 14.37 -13.72
C GLY A 150 -14.83 14.84 -13.25
N THR A 151 -14.15 14.23 -12.29
CA THR A 151 -12.95 14.89 -11.73
C THR A 151 -11.86 13.94 -11.30
N ASP A 152 -11.50 12.99 -12.16
CA ASP A 152 -10.14 12.43 -12.29
C ASP A 152 -10.19 10.94 -12.65
N MET A 153 -10.06 10.63 -13.95
CA MET A 153 -9.98 9.24 -14.40
C MET A 153 -8.57 8.89 -14.86
N LEU A 154 -8.08 7.75 -14.38
CA LEU A 154 -6.93 7.08 -14.97
C LEU A 154 -7.40 6.25 -16.16
N ILE A 155 -6.73 6.41 -17.30
CA ILE A 155 -7.07 5.76 -18.56
C ILE A 155 -5.82 5.13 -19.17
N GLY A 156 -5.94 3.88 -19.65
CA GLY A 156 -4.89 3.21 -20.39
C GLY A 156 -5.07 3.38 -21.90
N ILE A 157 -4.05 3.85 -22.60
CA ILE A 157 -4.04 3.88 -24.07
C ILE A 157 -3.16 2.75 -24.59
N LYS A 158 -3.77 1.82 -25.34
CA LYS A 158 -2.99 0.85 -26.12
C LYS A 158 -2.51 1.53 -27.39
N GLY A 159 -1.20 1.69 -27.53
CA GLY A 159 -0.63 2.25 -28.75
C GLY A 159 -0.92 1.35 -29.95
N LYS A 160 -1.33 1.95 -31.08
CA LYS A 160 -1.42 1.25 -32.36
C LYS A 160 0.00 0.84 -32.78
N ALA A 161 0.17 -0.40 -33.22
CA ALA A 161 1.47 -0.93 -33.62
C ALA A 161 2.16 0.03 -34.61
N GLY A 162 3.32 0.56 -34.21
CA GLY A 162 4.20 1.38 -35.06
C GLY A 162 4.06 2.91 -34.95
N ALA A 163 3.10 3.48 -34.19
CA ALA A 163 2.91 4.93 -34.16
C ALA A 163 3.33 5.62 -32.85
N ARG A 164 3.00 5.08 -31.66
CA ARG A 164 3.44 5.59 -30.34
C ARG A 164 3.46 4.50 -29.28
N ARG A 165 4.33 4.64 -28.25
CA ARG A 165 4.37 3.76 -27.07
C ARG A 165 3.08 3.94 -26.26
N GLY A 166 2.30 2.87 -26.07
CA GLY A 166 1.14 2.91 -25.17
C GLY A 166 1.51 3.28 -23.74
N GLY A 167 0.57 3.83 -22.98
CA GLY A 167 0.82 4.26 -21.60
C GLY A 167 -0.41 4.77 -20.88
N SER A 168 -0.19 5.21 -19.65
CA SER A 168 -1.23 5.66 -18.73
C SER A 168 -1.36 7.17 -18.73
N TYR A 169 -2.61 7.63 -18.65
CA TYR A 169 -2.98 9.03 -18.62
C TYR A 169 -3.95 9.30 -17.50
N TYR A 170 -3.84 10.47 -16.89
CA TYR A 170 -4.79 10.99 -15.91
C TYR A 170 -5.53 12.18 -16.49
N VAL A 171 -6.86 12.20 -16.39
CA VAL A 171 -7.71 13.25 -16.97
C VAL A 171 -8.25 14.16 -15.88
N ASN A 172 -7.81 15.42 -15.84
CA ASN A 172 -8.29 16.44 -14.91
C ASN A 172 -8.82 17.65 -15.70
N GLY A 173 -10.02 18.12 -15.36
CA GLY A 173 -10.62 19.29 -16.01
C GLY A 173 -10.78 19.16 -17.52
N GLY A 174 -10.97 17.93 -18.04
CA GLY A 174 -11.07 17.66 -19.47
C GLY A 174 -9.73 17.58 -20.23
N VAL A 175 -8.60 17.67 -19.53
CA VAL A 175 -7.25 17.59 -20.10
C VAL A 175 -6.59 16.29 -19.68
N ALA A 176 -6.02 15.56 -20.64
CA ALA A 176 -5.29 14.33 -20.39
C ALA A 176 -3.79 14.60 -20.16
N HIS A 177 -3.24 14.06 -19.07
CA HIS A 177 -1.84 14.16 -18.69
C HIS A 177 -1.17 12.79 -18.74
N PHE A 178 -0.07 12.64 -19.47
CA PHE A 178 0.70 11.40 -19.52
C PHE A 178 1.46 11.17 -18.21
N ILE A 179 1.34 9.97 -17.64
CA ILE A 179 1.95 9.66 -16.34
C ILE A 179 2.91 8.46 -16.36
N GLY A 180 3.03 7.75 -17.48
CA GLY A 180 4.02 6.68 -17.60
C GLY A 180 3.71 5.63 -18.66
N ALA A 181 4.72 4.81 -18.95
CA ALA A 181 4.58 3.65 -19.83
C ALA A 181 4.02 2.46 -19.02
N GLY A 182 3.08 1.72 -19.62
CA GLY A 182 2.37 0.62 -18.97
C GLY A 182 0.98 1.02 -18.49
N ILE A 183 0.04 0.08 -18.54
CA ILE A 183 -1.35 0.26 -18.13
C ILE A 183 -1.56 -0.58 -16.86
N PRO A 184 -1.85 0.03 -15.71
CA PRO A 184 -2.17 -0.70 -14.49
C PRO A 184 -3.36 -1.65 -14.71
N ALA A 185 -3.31 -2.81 -14.04
CA ALA A 185 -4.41 -3.77 -14.11
C ALA A 185 -5.72 -3.14 -13.59
N GLY A 186 -6.83 -3.40 -14.28
CA GLY A 186 -8.15 -2.86 -13.92
C GLY A 186 -8.45 -1.45 -14.42
N VAL A 187 -7.51 -0.78 -15.08
CA VAL A 187 -7.75 0.54 -15.71
C VAL A 187 -8.52 0.35 -17.02
N PRO A 188 -9.62 1.09 -17.26
CA PRO A 188 -10.30 1.08 -18.56
C PRO A 188 -9.32 1.43 -19.69
N THR A 189 -9.25 0.55 -20.69
CA THR A 189 -8.34 0.74 -21.83
C THR A 189 -9.10 1.13 -23.08
N TYR A 190 -8.62 2.15 -23.77
CA TYR A 190 -9.10 2.54 -25.10
C TYR A 190 -8.06 2.16 -26.14
N THR A 191 -8.55 1.88 -27.34
CA THR A 191 -7.75 1.25 -28.40
C THR A 191 -7.35 2.23 -29.48
N ASP A 192 -7.99 3.40 -29.55
CA ASP A 192 -7.59 4.46 -30.46
C ASP A 192 -7.70 5.88 -29.87
N GLU A 193 -6.92 6.81 -30.43
CA GLU A 193 -6.91 8.24 -30.03
C GLU A 193 -8.18 9.00 -30.49
N GLY A 194 -8.97 8.45 -31.42
CA GLY A 194 -10.26 9.00 -31.86
C GLY A 194 -11.39 8.78 -30.84
N GLU A 195 -11.36 7.68 -30.10
CA GLU A 195 -12.24 7.42 -28.95
C GLU A 195 -11.99 8.44 -27.81
N ILE A 196 -10.77 8.97 -27.72
CA ILE A 196 -10.40 10.03 -26.76
C ILE A 196 -10.98 11.38 -27.16
N ALA A 197 -10.98 11.71 -28.46
CA ALA A 197 -11.64 12.92 -28.96
C ALA A 197 -13.17 12.88 -28.74
N ALA A 198 -13.78 11.69 -28.86
CA ALA A 198 -15.18 11.49 -28.52
C ALA A 198 -15.47 11.69 -27.01
N LEU A 199 -14.55 11.27 -26.13
CA LEU A 199 -14.65 11.50 -24.68
C LEU A 199 -14.49 12.97 -24.29
N GLN A 200 -13.64 13.74 -24.97
CA GLN A 200 -13.55 15.19 -24.75
C GLN A 200 -14.90 15.88 -25.01
N HIS A 201 -15.67 15.40 -26.00
CA HIS A 201 -17.02 15.88 -26.29
C HIS A 201 -18.08 15.46 -25.26
N VAL A 202 -17.97 14.25 -24.69
CA VAL A 202 -18.89 13.76 -23.64
C VAL A 202 -18.64 14.47 -22.30
N ILE A 203 -17.39 14.79 -21.98
CA ILE A 203 -17.00 15.46 -20.73
C ILE A 203 -17.34 16.96 -20.77
N SER A 204 -17.20 17.62 -21.92
CA SER A 204 -17.59 19.03 -22.08
C SER A 204 -19.10 19.28 -22.12
N GLY A 205 -19.92 18.25 -22.36
CA GLY A 205 -21.39 18.31 -22.33
C GLY A 205 -22.02 18.08 -20.96
N LEU A 206 -21.21 17.88 -19.90
CA LEU A 206 -21.66 17.67 -18.51
C LEU A 206 -21.43 18.92 -17.62
N ALA A 207 -21.03 20.04 -18.21
CA ALA A 207 -20.87 21.34 -17.54
C ALA A 207 -22.12 22.21 -17.66
#